data_AF-A0A2D6QF86-F1
#
_entry.id   AF-A0A2D6QF86-F1
#
_cell.length_a   1.000
_cell.length_b   1.000
_cell.length_c   1.000
_cell.angle_alpha   90.00
_cell.angle_beta   90.00
_cell.angle_gamma   90.00
#
_symmetry.space_group_name_H-M   'P 1'
#
loop_
_entity.id
_entity.type
_entity.pdbx_description
1 polymer ?
#
loop_
_entity_poly.entity_id
_entity_poly.type
_entity_poly.pdbx_seq_one_letter_code
_entity_poly.pdbx_strand_id
1 'polypeptide(L)'
;MTFLLAAALTLVPTQDAGAFKPRPATVEFGLWADGVPGAPAAISPEIVKDRPEGGDAHVSNVHVPTLTVHLPEPGKRIGCAVIICPGGGYGLLAIDKEGHDIARWFAGQGIVGAVLKYRMPRPKGHVYGHEAPLADCRKAFELVRTHAEK
;
A
#
# COMPACT_ATOMS: atom_id res chain seq x y z
N MET A 1 -69.89 19.21 17.80
CA MET A 1 -68.49 19.65 17.99
C MET A 1 -67.62 18.76 17.13
N THR A 2 -67.33 19.24 15.91
CA THR A 2 -66.66 18.50 14.84
C THR A 2 -65.16 18.74 14.94
N PHE A 3 -64.34 17.70 15.15
CA PHE A 3 -62.89 17.80 15.04
C PHE A 3 -62.47 17.19 13.69
N LEU A 4 -61.99 18.05 12.79
CA LEU A 4 -61.31 17.69 11.54
C LEU A 4 -59.87 17.27 11.88
N LEU A 5 -59.50 16.03 11.54
CA LEU A 5 -58.10 15.59 11.48
C LEU A 5 -57.48 16.06 10.16
N ALA A 6 -56.47 16.93 10.22
CA ALA A 6 -55.64 17.26 9.07
C ALA A 6 -54.41 16.33 9.06
N ALA A 7 -54.33 15.44 8.09
CA ALA A 7 -53.14 14.63 7.84
C ALA A 7 -52.14 15.44 7.00
N ALA A 8 -51.05 15.89 7.63
CA ALA A 8 -49.93 16.51 6.92
C ALA A 8 -49.01 15.41 6.36
N LEU A 9 -49.02 15.23 5.05
CA LEU A 9 -48.10 14.36 4.32
C LEU A 9 -46.75 15.09 4.18
N THR A 10 -45.77 14.76 5.01
CA THR A 10 -44.41 15.28 4.87
C THR A 10 -43.66 14.43 3.84
N LEU A 11 -43.36 15.04 2.70
CA LEU A 11 -42.49 14.48 1.67
C LEU A 11 -41.06 14.41 2.23
N VAL A 12 -40.57 13.19 2.50
CA VAL A 12 -39.16 12.97 2.86
C VAL A 12 -38.33 13.10 1.59
N PRO A 13 -37.32 13.99 1.53
CA PRO A 13 -36.41 14.02 0.40
C PRO A 13 -35.59 12.73 0.38
N THR A 14 -35.69 11.96 -0.70
CA THR A 14 -34.75 10.88 -0.98
C THR A 14 -33.38 11.53 -1.23
N GLN A 15 -32.49 11.44 -0.25
CA GLN A 15 -31.10 11.78 -0.47
C GLN A 15 -30.57 10.85 -1.54
N ASP A 16 -30.17 11.45 -2.67
CA ASP A 16 -29.48 10.77 -3.76
C ASP A 16 -28.27 10.06 -3.14
N ALA A 17 -28.25 8.73 -3.26
CA ALA A 17 -27.15 7.91 -2.79
C ALA A 17 -25.97 8.15 -3.73
N GLY A 18 -25.29 9.29 -3.55
CA GLY A 18 -23.99 9.54 -4.12
C GLY A 18 -23.12 8.34 -3.77
N ALA A 19 -22.78 7.55 -4.78
CA ALA A 19 -22.06 6.30 -4.62
C ALA A 19 -20.84 6.54 -3.74
N PHE A 20 -20.89 6.02 -2.50
CA PHE A 20 -19.70 5.90 -1.67
C PHE A 20 -18.77 4.96 -2.43
N LYS A 21 -17.80 5.52 -3.13
CA LYS A 21 -16.68 4.75 -3.67
C LYS A 21 -15.81 4.44 -2.44
N PRO A 22 -15.85 3.23 -1.86
CA PRO A 22 -14.96 2.92 -0.75
C PRO A 22 -13.56 3.10 -1.30
N ARG A 23 -12.78 4.02 -0.74
CA ARG A 23 -11.35 4.03 -1.04
C ARG A 23 -10.83 2.66 -0.59
N PRO A 24 -10.13 1.90 -1.47
CA PRO A 24 -9.57 0.62 -1.06
C PRO A 24 -8.74 0.85 0.21
N ALA A 25 -9.05 0.12 1.27
CA ALA A 25 -8.38 0.27 2.55
C ALA A 25 -6.90 -0.01 2.33
N THR A 26 -6.09 1.05 2.37
CA THR A 26 -4.64 0.97 2.26
C THR A 26 -4.09 0.82 3.67
N VAL A 27 -3.30 -0.23 3.91
CA VAL A 27 -2.70 -0.51 5.22
C VAL A 27 -1.22 -0.70 5.04
N GLU A 28 -0.40 -0.04 5.85
CA GLU A 28 1.05 -0.21 5.82
C GLU A 28 1.55 -0.99 7.04
N PHE A 29 2.45 -1.94 6.78
CA PHE A 29 3.11 -2.75 7.79
C PHE A 29 4.61 -2.50 7.77
N GLY A 30 5.21 -2.32 8.95
CA GLY A 30 6.65 -2.49 9.11
C GLY A 30 7.04 -3.94 8.85
N LEU A 31 8.08 -4.19 8.06
CA LEU A 31 8.42 -5.55 7.62
C LEU A 31 9.12 -6.38 8.71
N TRP A 32 9.94 -5.74 9.53
CA TRP A 32 10.72 -6.38 10.60
C TRP A 32 10.29 -5.84 11.96
N ALA A 33 9.67 -6.70 12.78
CA ALA A 33 9.19 -6.32 14.13
C ALA A 33 10.34 -6.11 15.12
N ASP A 34 11.38 -6.94 15.05
CA ASP A 34 12.51 -6.95 16.01
C ASP A 34 13.69 -6.08 15.55
N GLY A 35 13.43 -5.14 14.64
CA GLY A 35 14.43 -4.30 14.01
C GLY A 35 14.98 -4.86 12.71
N VAL A 36 15.54 -3.97 11.89
CA VAL A 36 15.98 -4.28 10.54
C VAL A 36 17.33 -5.02 10.57
N PRO A 37 17.45 -6.23 9.97
CA PRO A 37 18.69 -6.99 9.98
C PRO A 37 19.87 -6.23 9.36
N GLY A 38 21.01 -6.18 10.04
CA GLY A 38 22.21 -5.52 9.51
C GLY A 38 22.07 -4.00 9.34
N ALA A 39 21.07 -3.37 9.95
CA ALA A 39 20.96 -1.92 9.94
C ALA A 39 22.20 -1.26 10.59
N PRO A 40 22.74 -0.19 9.97
CA PRO A 40 23.89 0.51 10.52
C PRO A 40 23.47 1.31 11.76
N ALA A 41 24.44 1.62 12.62
CA ALA A 41 24.21 2.46 13.80
C ALA A 41 23.72 3.87 13.44
N ALA A 42 24.12 4.38 12.27
CA ALA A 42 23.65 5.64 11.71
C ALA A 42 23.03 5.39 10.33
N ILE A 43 21.77 5.77 10.18
CA ILE A 43 21.00 5.64 8.95
C ILE A 43 20.88 7.03 8.31
N SER A 44 21.29 7.16 7.05
CA SER A 44 20.97 8.37 6.29
C SER A 44 19.48 8.39 5.92
N PRO A 45 18.86 9.57 5.80
CA PRO A 45 17.43 9.66 5.50
C PRO A 45 17.06 9.00 4.17
N GLU A 46 15.86 8.45 4.12
CA GLU A 46 15.21 8.06 2.86
C GLU A 46 14.99 9.31 2.00
N ILE A 47 15.18 9.17 0.68
CA ILE A 47 15.05 10.26 -0.28
C ILE A 47 13.85 9.97 -1.16
N VAL A 48 12.81 10.79 -1.03
CA VAL A 48 11.63 10.77 -1.88
C VAL A 48 11.74 11.90 -2.90
N LYS A 49 11.55 11.58 -4.19
CA LYS A 49 11.58 12.55 -5.29
C LYS A 49 10.38 12.34 -6.21
N ASP A 50 9.58 13.36 -6.37
CA ASP A 50 8.54 13.39 -7.40
C ASP A 50 9.17 13.57 -8.78
N ARG A 51 8.59 12.91 -9.80
CA ARG A 51 8.91 13.24 -11.19
C ARG A 51 8.41 14.64 -11.55
N PRO A 52 9.09 15.36 -12.47
CA PRO A 52 8.66 16.69 -12.91
C PRO A 52 7.25 16.74 -13.50
N GLU A 53 6.79 15.62 -14.06
CA GLU A 53 5.46 15.43 -14.64
C GLU A 53 4.33 15.36 -13.58
N GLY A 54 4.69 15.23 -12.29
CA GLY A 54 3.77 15.06 -11.16
C GLY A 54 3.28 13.62 -10.97
N GLY A 55 2.97 13.25 -9.73
CA GLY A 55 2.25 12.01 -9.39
C GLY A 55 3.04 10.70 -9.38
N ASP A 56 4.31 10.72 -9.79
CA ASP A 56 5.18 9.53 -9.87
C ASP A 56 6.39 9.68 -8.92
N ALA A 57 6.23 9.39 -7.63
CA ALA A 57 7.33 9.43 -6.67
C ALA A 57 8.31 8.26 -6.90
N HIS A 58 9.58 8.56 -6.65
CA HIS A 58 10.66 7.58 -6.55
C HIS A 58 11.27 7.65 -5.16
N VAL A 59 11.58 6.49 -4.59
CA VAL A 59 12.17 6.38 -3.26
C VAL A 59 13.57 5.80 -3.37
N SER A 60 14.53 6.41 -2.70
CA SER A 60 15.91 5.92 -2.64
C SER A 60 16.47 6.03 -1.23
N ASN A 61 17.64 5.46 -1.01
CA ASN A 61 18.25 5.26 0.30
C ASN A 61 17.32 4.58 1.34
N VAL A 62 16.64 3.48 0.94
CA VAL A 62 15.72 2.76 1.84
C VAL A 62 16.50 1.89 2.83
N HIS A 63 16.32 2.18 4.13
CA HIS A 63 16.84 1.37 5.23
C HIS A 63 15.74 0.68 6.04
N VAL A 64 14.54 1.25 6.08
CA VAL A 64 13.40 0.73 6.84
C VAL A 64 12.36 0.22 5.85
N PRO A 65 12.32 -1.11 5.60
CA PRO A 65 11.41 -1.65 4.61
C PRO A 65 9.98 -1.77 5.16
N THR A 66 9.01 -1.53 4.29
CA THR A 66 7.57 -1.59 4.60
C THR A 66 6.82 -2.38 3.54
N LEU A 67 5.66 -2.89 3.91
CA LEU A 67 4.71 -3.55 3.01
C LEU A 67 3.39 -2.79 3.04
N THR A 68 3.04 -2.11 1.95
CA THR A 68 1.80 -1.33 1.82
C THR A 68 0.76 -2.14 1.05
N VAL A 69 -0.29 -2.57 1.72
CA VAL A 69 -1.35 -3.44 1.20
C VAL A 69 -2.54 -2.60 0.71
N HIS A 70 -2.93 -2.81 -0.53
CA HIS A 70 -4.11 -2.26 -1.19
C HIS A 70 -5.17 -3.36 -1.23
N LEU A 71 -6.19 -3.24 -0.40
CA LEU A 71 -7.27 -4.22 -0.32
C LEU A 71 -8.35 -3.92 -1.38
N PRO A 72 -8.91 -4.95 -2.04
CA PRO A 72 -10.15 -4.80 -2.79
C PRO A 72 -11.28 -4.27 -1.91
N GLU A 73 -12.31 -3.70 -2.54
CA GLU A 73 -13.53 -3.33 -1.80
C GLU A 73 -14.12 -4.56 -1.06
N PRO A 74 -14.77 -4.35 0.10
CA PRO A 74 -15.40 -5.44 0.85
C PRO A 74 -16.31 -6.31 -0.04
N GLY A 75 -16.16 -7.64 0.07
CA GLY A 75 -16.92 -8.60 -0.74
C GLY A 75 -16.40 -8.84 -2.17
N LYS A 76 -15.38 -8.11 -2.63
CA LYS A 76 -14.78 -8.31 -3.98
C LYS A 76 -13.50 -9.13 -3.99
N ARG A 77 -13.01 -9.60 -2.84
CA ARG A 77 -11.76 -10.38 -2.77
C ARG A 77 -11.94 -11.75 -3.44
N ILE A 78 -11.00 -12.13 -4.31
CA ILE A 78 -11.02 -13.43 -5.02
C ILE A 78 -10.06 -14.47 -4.42
N GLY A 79 -9.47 -14.20 -3.26
CA GLY A 79 -8.51 -15.09 -2.60
C GLY A 79 -7.10 -15.09 -3.21
N CYS A 80 -6.75 -14.05 -3.98
CA CYS A 80 -5.41 -13.89 -4.57
C CYS A 80 -4.73 -12.62 -4.03
N ALA A 81 -3.41 -12.70 -3.84
CA ALA A 81 -2.55 -11.58 -3.47
C ALA A 81 -1.28 -11.55 -4.34
N VAL A 82 -0.84 -10.35 -4.70
CA VAL A 82 0.39 -10.09 -5.47
C VAL A 82 1.30 -9.16 -4.67
N ILE A 83 2.51 -9.62 -4.39
CA ILE A 83 3.58 -8.78 -3.83
C ILE A 83 4.29 -8.10 -5.00
N ILE A 84 4.32 -6.77 -4.97
CA ILE A 84 4.86 -5.91 -6.02
C ILE A 84 6.17 -5.34 -5.51
N CYS A 85 7.27 -5.64 -6.21
CA CYS A 85 8.59 -5.09 -5.94
C CYS A 85 8.88 -4.02 -6.99
N PRO A 86 8.80 -2.72 -6.65
CA PRO A 86 9.08 -1.66 -7.61
C PRO A 86 10.50 -1.77 -8.18
N GLY A 87 10.65 -1.45 -9.46
CA GLY A 87 11.93 -1.46 -10.16
C GLY A 87 12.76 -0.20 -9.88
N GLY A 88 13.81 -0.03 -10.69
CA GLY A 88 14.82 1.04 -10.52
C GLY A 88 16.26 0.55 -10.33
N GLY A 89 16.51 -0.74 -10.56
CA GLY A 89 17.87 -1.30 -10.65
C GLY A 89 18.69 -1.16 -9.37
N TYR A 90 18.05 -1.15 -8.21
CA TYR A 90 18.64 -0.88 -6.89
C TYR A 90 19.24 0.53 -6.70
N GLY A 91 19.01 1.45 -7.64
CA GLY A 91 19.34 2.87 -7.46
C GLY A 91 18.20 3.67 -6.83
N LEU A 92 16.96 3.24 -7.08
CA LEU A 92 15.72 3.79 -6.54
C LEU A 92 14.60 2.73 -6.66
N LEU A 93 13.45 3.07 -6.11
CA LEU A 93 12.17 2.39 -6.25
C LEU A 93 11.20 3.32 -6.99
N ALA A 94 10.69 2.91 -8.15
CA ALA A 94 9.58 3.61 -8.83
C ALA A 94 8.25 3.35 -8.09
N ILE A 95 8.15 3.82 -6.84
CA ILE A 95 7.19 3.35 -5.83
C ILE A 95 5.72 3.58 -6.23
N ASP A 96 5.42 4.67 -6.93
CA ASP A 96 4.05 4.94 -7.38
C ASP A 96 3.73 4.16 -8.65
N LYS A 97 4.38 4.51 -9.76
CA LYS A 97 4.08 3.96 -11.10
C LYS A 97 4.22 2.45 -11.20
N GLU A 98 5.26 1.88 -10.61
CA GLU A 98 5.53 0.43 -10.67
C GLU A 98 5.06 -0.30 -9.40
N GLY A 99 4.66 0.45 -8.37
CA GLY A 99 4.17 -0.08 -7.09
C GLY A 99 2.69 0.23 -6.89
N HIS A 100 2.38 1.38 -6.32
CA HIS A 100 1.04 1.73 -5.84
C HIS A 100 -0.02 1.81 -6.94
N ASP A 101 0.29 2.28 -8.15
CA ASP A 101 -0.66 2.27 -9.26
C ASP A 101 -1.04 0.85 -9.68
N ILE A 102 -0.04 -0.02 -9.78
CA ILE A 102 -0.23 -1.43 -10.09
C ILE A 102 -1.02 -2.12 -8.97
N ALA A 103 -0.72 -1.81 -7.70
CA ALA A 103 -1.44 -2.37 -6.56
C ALA A 103 -2.92 -1.96 -6.54
N ARG A 104 -3.21 -0.68 -6.83
CA ARG A 104 -4.58 -0.18 -6.97
C ARG A 104 -5.31 -0.84 -8.14
N TRP A 105 -4.62 -1.06 -9.26
CA TRP A 105 -5.19 -1.77 -10.39
C TRP A 105 -5.58 -3.22 -10.02
N PHE A 106 -4.68 -3.96 -9.36
CA PHE A 106 -4.98 -5.31 -8.85
C PHE A 106 -6.15 -5.30 -7.86
N ALA A 107 -6.18 -4.35 -6.93
CA ALA A 107 -7.29 -4.20 -5.98
C ALA A 107 -8.64 -3.99 -6.69
N GLY A 108 -8.65 -3.23 -7.79
CA GLY A 108 -9.82 -3.07 -8.65
C GLY A 108 -10.28 -4.37 -9.34
N GLN A 109 -9.38 -5.33 -9.54
CA GLN A 109 -9.68 -6.67 -10.07
C GLN A 109 -10.02 -7.70 -8.98
N GLY A 110 -10.15 -7.29 -7.72
CA GLY A 110 -10.43 -8.21 -6.61
C GLY A 110 -9.18 -8.93 -6.04
N ILE A 111 -7.98 -8.56 -6.51
CA ILE A 111 -6.70 -9.12 -6.08
C ILE A 111 -6.06 -8.17 -5.06
N VAL A 112 -5.56 -8.70 -3.94
CA VAL A 112 -4.82 -7.89 -2.96
C VAL A 112 -3.47 -7.48 -3.56
N GLY A 113 -3.21 -6.18 -3.73
CA GLY A 113 -1.92 -5.67 -4.19
C GLY A 113 -1.06 -5.22 -3.01
N ALA A 114 0.13 -5.79 -2.81
CA ALA A 114 1.00 -5.45 -1.69
C ALA A 114 2.35 -4.89 -2.20
N VAL A 115 2.59 -3.60 -2.01
CA VAL A 115 3.81 -2.92 -2.48
C VAL A 115 4.91 -3.08 -1.43
N LEU A 116 6.02 -3.70 -1.82
CA LEU A 116 7.19 -3.89 -0.97
C LEU A 116 8.19 -2.76 -1.19
N LYS A 117 8.34 -1.86 -0.22
CA LYS A 117 9.44 -0.92 -0.14
C LYS A 117 10.64 -1.65 0.49
N TYR A 118 11.57 -2.15 -0.32
CA TYR A 118 12.69 -2.99 0.14
C TYR A 118 13.99 -2.21 0.35
N ARG A 119 14.88 -2.75 1.19
CA ARG A 119 16.21 -2.18 1.44
C ARG A 119 17.08 -2.19 0.20
N MET A 120 17.81 -1.09 0.01
CA MET A 120 18.64 -0.94 -1.18
C MET A 120 20.10 -1.36 -0.94
N PRO A 121 20.64 -2.28 -1.76
CA PRO A 121 22.03 -2.75 -1.65
C PRO A 121 23.07 -1.73 -2.15
N ARG A 122 22.64 -0.52 -2.56
CA ARG A 122 23.51 0.57 -3.00
C ARG A 122 23.01 1.91 -2.45
N PRO A 123 23.80 2.52 -1.57
CA PRO A 123 24.35 3.84 -1.87
C PRO A 123 25.88 3.86 -1.67
N LYS A 124 26.55 4.98 -2.02
CA LYS A 124 28.00 5.17 -1.78
C LYS A 124 28.36 4.78 -0.33
N GLY A 125 29.13 3.70 -0.16
CA GLY A 125 29.40 3.08 1.14
C GLY A 125 28.42 1.94 1.45
N HIS A 126 28.59 0.81 0.77
CA HIS A 126 27.72 -0.38 0.80
C HIS A 126 27.34 -0.84 2.22
N VAL A 127 26.19 -0.39 2.72
CA VAL A 127 25.66 -0.80 4.03
C VAL A 127 25.06 -2.21 3.98
N TYR A 128 24.42 -2.56 2.86
CA TYR A 128 23.76 -3.85 2.64
C TYR A 128 24.25 -4.52 1.36
N GLY A 129 24.31 -5.85 1.33
CA GLY A 129 24.48 -6.62 0.10
C GLY A 129 23.14 -6.98 -0.55
N HIS A 130 23.22 -7.67 -1.68
CA HIS A 130 22.07 -8.09 -2.49
C HIS A 130 21.13 -9.07 -1.76
N GLU A 131 21.59 -9.68 -0.67
CA GLU A 131 20.81 -10.52 0.22
C GLU A 131 19.73 -9.75 1.00
N ALA A 132 19.92 -8.45 1.27
CA ALA A 132 18.96 -7.64 2.02
C ALA A 132 17.59 -7.52 1.32
N PRO A 133 17.49 -7.09 0.04
CA PRO A 133 16.20 -7.06 -0.65
C PRO A 133 15.59 -8.44 -0.81
N LEU A 134 16.40 -9.51 -0.96
CA LEU A 134 15.89 -10.87 -1.02
C LEU A 134 15.29 -11.32 0.33
N ALA A 135 15.92 -10.98 1.44
CA ALA A 135 15.40 -11.22 2.78
C ALA A 135 14.10 -10.45 3.02
N ASP A 136 14.01 -9.21 2.55
CA ASP A 136 12.79 -8.41 2.61
C ASP A 136 11.65 -9.06 1.81
N CYS A 137 11.92 -9.52 0.58
CA CYS A 137 10.93 -10.27 -0.20
C CYS A 137 10.41 -11.50 0.55
N ARG A 138 11.32 -12.31 1.12
CA ARG A 138 10.92 -13.50 1.91
C ARG A 138 10.04 -13.13 3.09
N LYS A 139 10.40 -12.06 3.82
CA LYS A 139 9.62 -11.58 4.96
C LYS A 139 8.24 -11.07 4.55
N ALA A 140 8.14 -10.42 3.39
CA ALA A 140 6.85 -9.99 2.83
C ALA A 140 5.94 -11.18 2.53
N PHE A 141 6.48 -12.26 1.94
CA PHE A 141 5.74 -13.50 1.74
C PHE A 141 5.26 -14.11 3.05
N GLU A 142 6.11 -14.15 4.08
CA GLU A 142 5.75 -14.62 5.41
C GLU A 142 4.57 -13.81 5.99
N LEU A 143 4.65 -12.48 5.95
CA LEU A 143 3.60 -11.60 6.45
C LEU A 143 2.28 -11.81 5.71
N VAL A 144 2.29 -11.81 4.37
CA VAL A 144 1.08 -12.01 3.56
C VAL A 144 0.44 -13.36 3.88
N ARG A 145 1.23 -14.44 3.98
CA ARG A 145 0.72 -15.77 4.31
C ARG A 145 0.16 -15.85 5.73
N THR A 146 0.81 -15.21 6.70
CA THR A 146 0.38 -15.18 8.10
C THR A 146 -0.92 -14.39 8.28
N HIS A 147 -1.22 -13.49 7.36
CA HIS A 147 -2.41 -12.63 7.36
C HIS A 147 -3.46 -13.05 6.31
N ALA A 148 -3.33 -14.24 5.70
CA ALA A 148 -4.17 -14.65 4.58
C ALA A 148 -5.68 -14.68 4.90
N GLU A 149 -6.04 -14.93 6.17
CA GLU A 149 -7.43 -15.00 6.64
C GLU A 149 -8.01 -13.65 7.11
N LYS A 150 -7.21 -12.56 7.08
CA LYS A 150 -7.62 -11.22 7.54
C LYS A 150 -7.99 -10.31 6.36
#